data_AF-A0A519YNT0-F1
#
_entry.id   AF-A0A519YNT0-F1
#
_cell.length_a   1.000
_cell.length_b   1.000
_cell.length_c   1.000
_cell.angle_alpha   90.00
_cell.angle_beta   90.00
_cell.angle_gamma   90.00
#
_symmetry.space_group_name_H-M   'P 1'
#
loop_
_entity.id
_entity.type
_entity.pdbx_description
1 polymer ?
#
loop_
_entity_poly.entity_id
_entity_poly.type
_entity_poly.pdbx_seq_one_letter_code
_entity_poly.pdbx_strand_id
1 'polypeptide(L)'
;MLNENIANYNKVINDKHSIGITAGFAYQQTTSTSAGASGTGFLSDVTGTGNIGSAAIPGIPSSGYSKDALSSLISRINYGYDDRYLLTLSYRRDGSSRYSKGNKWENFPSAAVAWRISREKFMINVPTISDLKLRASYGRTGSNSIGSYQTLNQLSSFNTIFGDALTIAYAPGANLPGNLKWETTNQLDIGIDLGLIKDRIRI
;
A
#
# COMPACT_ATOMS: atom_id res chain seq x y z
N MET A 1 11.22 8.88 -3.17
CA MET A 1 10.56 10.20 -3.29
C MET A 1 9.09 10.03 -2.98
N LEU A 2 8.53 10.90 -2.15
CA LEU A 2 7.10 10.92 -1.83
C LEU A 2 6.62 12.37 -1.96
N ASN A 3 5.49 12.56 -2.62
CA ASN A 3 4.78 13.83 -2.67
C ASN A 3 3.29 13.56 -2.40
N GLU A 4 2.72 14.30 -1.46
CA GLU A 4 1.32 14.17 -1.07
C GLU A 4 0.71 15.56 -0.97
N ASN A 5 -0.43 15.76 -1.62
CA ASN A 5 -1.20 17.00 -1.56
C ASN A 5 -2.62 16.65 -1.15
N ILE A 6 -3.11 17.25 -0.07
CA ILE A 6 -4.42 16.96 0.49
C ILE A 6 -5.14 18.28 0.75
N ALA A 7 -6.37 18.37 0.28
CA ALA A 7 -7.31 19.44 0.58
C ALA A 7 -8.43 18.91 1.45
N ASN A 8 -8.78 19.65 2.49
CA ASN A 8 -9.85 19.31 3.42
C ASN A 8 -10.84 20.48 3.53
N TYR A 9 -12.12 20.15 3.59
CA TYR A 9 -13.20 21.09 3.81
C TYR A 9 -14.14 20.54 4.86
N ASN A 10 -14.43 21.32 5.89
CA ASN A 10 -15.39 20.96 6.92
C ASN A 10 -16.42 22.06 7.06
N LYS A 11 -17.69 21.68 7.14
CA LYS A 11 -18.80 22.62 7.34
C LYS A 11 -19.87 22.00 8.23
N VAL A 12 -20.39 22.83 9.12
CA VAL A 12 -21.61 22.54 9.89
C VAL A 12 -22.74 23.41 9.34
N ILE A 13 -23.92 22.81 9.13
CA ILE A 13 -25.11 23.50 8.64
C ILE A 13 -26.24 23.25 9.64
N ASN A 14 -26.88 24.34 10.08
CA ASN A 14 -28.01 24.33 11.02
C ASN A 14 -27.75 23.52 12.30
N ASP A 15 -26.50 23.51 12.78
CA ASP A 15 -26.02 22.78 13.97
C ASP A 15 -26.26 21.27 13.99
N LYS A 16 -26.81 20.71 12.91
CA LYS A 16 -27.19 19.29 12.81
C LYS A 16 -26.45 18.56 11.70
N HIS A 17 -26.09 19.24 10.62
CA HIS A 17 -25.42 18.58 9.49
C HIS A 17 -23.95 18.87 9.57
N SER A 18 -23.12 17.86 9.79
CA SER A 18 -21.67 17.97 9.64
C SER A 18 -21.25 17.34 8.31
N ILE A 19 -20.49 18.07 7.51
CA ILE A 19 -19.96 17.62 6.23
C ILE A 19 -18.45 17.81 6.28
N GLY A 20 -17.72 16.72 6.07
CA GLY A 20 -16.28 16.71 5.87
C GLY A 20 -15.96 16.16 4.49
N ILE A 21 -15.19 16.89 3.70
CA ILE A 21 -14.74 16.47 2.38
C ILE A 21 -13.22 16.51 2.37
N THR A 22 -12.61 15.42 1.92
CA THR A 22 -11.18 15.32 1.67
C THR A 22 -10.97 14.93 0.22
N ALA A 23 -10.07 15.62 -0.46
CA ALA A 23 -9.55 15.23 -1.77
C ALA A 23 -8.02 15.28 -1.71
N GLY A 24 -7.36 14.34 -2.38
CA GLY A 24 -5.91 14.30 -2.37
C GLY A 24 -5.32 13.56 -3.55
N PHE A 25 -4.06 13.89 -3.81
CA PHE A 25 -3.20 13.23 -4.78
C PHE A 25 -1.89 12.85 -4.08
N ALA A 26 -1.47 11.61 -4.28
CA ALA A 26 -0.18 11.13 -3.80
C ALA A 26 0.63 10.53 -4.95
N TYR A 27 1.93 10.74 -4.91
CA TYR A 27 2.90 10.11 -5.79
C TYR A 27 4.10 9.63 -4.98
N GLN A 28 4.36 8.34 -5.06
CA GLN A 28 5.51 7.68 -4.46
C GLN A 28 6.37 7.08 -5.56
N GLN A 29 7.68 7.22 -5.42
CA GLN A 29 8.66 6.56 -6.26
C GLN A 29 9.75 5.97 -5.39
N THR A 30 10.00 4.68 -5.56
CA THR A 30 11.08 3.95 -4.89
C THR A 30 12.16 3.65 -5.90
N THR A 31 13.41 3.95 -5.57
CA THR A 31 14.57 3.53 -6.34
C THR A 31 15.48 2.74 -5.41
N SER A 32 15.87 1.54 -5.81
CA SER A 32 16.83 0.72 -5.10
C SER A 32 18.00 0.42 -6.00
N THR A 33 19.19 0.76 -5.51
CA THR A 33 20.48 0.45 -6.15
C THR A 33 21.26 -0.45 -5.22
N SER A 34 21.93 -1.45 -5.77
CA SER A 34 22.89 -2.27 -5.03
C SER A 34 24.16 -2.45 -5.83
N ALA A 35 25.26 -2.64 -5.11
CA ALA A 35 26.53 -3.06 -5.66
C ALA A 35 27.08 -4.15 -4.75
N GLY A 36 27.71 -5.16 -5.33
CA GLY A 36 28.31 -6.28 -4.63
C GLY A 36 29.70 -6.55 -5.15
N ALA A 37 30.61 -6.82 -4.23
CA ALA A 37 31.94 -7.33 -4.51
C ALA A 37 32.18 -8.54 -3.60
N SER A 38 32.98 -9.48 -4.09
CA SER A 38 33.36 -10.68 -3.36
C SER A 38 34.77 -11.09 -3.74
N GLY A 39 35.35 -12.04 -3.01
CA GLY A 39 36.64 -12.62 -3.29
C GLY A 39 36.87 -13.84 -2.41
N THR A 40 37.80 -14.71 -2.79
CA THR A 40 38.19 -15.91 -2.03
C THR A 40 39.71 -16.06 -1.98
N GLY A 41 40.20 -16.92 -1.06
CA GLY A 41 41.64 -17.17 -0.89
C GLY A 41 42.38 -16.07 -0.11
N PHE A 42 41.76 -15.52 0.94
CA PHE A 42 42.42 -14.56 1.83
C PHE A 42 43.53 -15.23 2.65
N LEU A 43 44.68 -14.55 2.82
CA LEU A 43 45.76 -15.01 3.70
C LEU A 43 45.39 -14.87 5.20
N SER A 44 44.47 -13.96 5.52
CA SER A 44 43.99 -13.69 6.88
C SER A 44 42.56 -13.16 6.82
N ASP A 45 41.73 -13.53 7.79
CA ASP A 45 40.33 -13.12 7.94
C ASP A 45 40.13 -11.93 8.89
N VAL A 46 41.22 -11.42 9.50
CA VAL A 46 41.18 -10.34 10.51
C VAL A 46 40.48 -9.08 10.01
N THR A 47 40.60 -8.76 8.71
CA THR A 47 39.94 -7.59 8.11
C THR A 47 38.49 -7.84 7.72
N GLY A 48 38.02 -9.09 7.72
CA GLY A 48 36.70 -9.46 7.20
C GLY A 48 36.44 -8.84 5.82
N THR A 49 35.26 -8.23 5.65
CA THR A 49 34.89 -7.50 4.43
C THR A 49 35.53 -6.11 4.29
N GLY A 50 36.32 -5.66 5.27
CA GLY A 50 37.00 -4.37 5.26
C GLY A 50 38.19 -4.29 4.31
N ASN A 51 38.67 -5.43 3.78
CA ASN A 51 39.77 -5.46 2.78
C ASN A 51 39.54 -6.56 1.71
N ILE A 52 38.40 -6.51 1.02
CA ILE A 52 38.05 -7.47 -0.05
C ILE A 52 39.13 -7.52 -1.15
N GLY A 53 39.84 -6.42 -1.40
CA GLY A 53 40.92 -6.35 -2.39
C GLY A 53 42.14 -7.23 -2.09
N SER A 54 42.27 -7.74 -0.86
CA SER A 54 43.34 -8.69 -0.48
C SER A 54 43.07 -10.14 -0.88
N ALA A 55 41.91 -10.43 -1.48
CA ALA A 55 41.58 -11.75 -1.98
C ALA A 55 42.55 -12.20 -3.10
N ALA A 56 43.08 -13.41 -3.01
CA ALA A 56 43.90 -13.98 -4.08
C ALA A 56 43.08 -14.21 -5.36
N ILE A 57 41.79 -14.49 -5.24
CA ILE A 57 40.86 -14.68 -6.35
C ILE A 57 39.71 -13.69 -6.19
N PRO A 58 39.70 -12.58 -6.95
CA PRO A 58 38.58 -11.65 -6.97
C PRO A 58 37.32 -12.30 -7.52
N GLY A 59 36.18 -12.03 -6.89
CA GLY A 59 34.86 -12.41 -7.40
C GLY A 59 34.38 -11.45 -8.49
N ILE A 60 33.37 -11.89 -9.25
CA ILE A 60 32.76 -11.06 -10.29
C ILE A 60 31.91 -9.97 -9.62
N PRO A 61 32.14 -8.66 -9.91
CA PRO A 61 31.33 -7.60 -9.34
C PRO A 61 29.89 -7.72 -9.84
N SER A 62 28.93 -7.36 -8.98
CA SER A 62 27.51 -7.35 -9.31
C SER A 62 26.90 -5.99 -9.00
N SER A 63 25.83 -5.65 -9.70
CA SER A 63 25.02 -4.48 -9.38
C SER A 63 23.56 -4.78 -9.64
N GLY A 64 22.70 -4.03 -8.94
CA GLY A 64 21.25 -4.13 -9.09
C GLY A 64 20.63 -2.75 -9.17
N TYR A 65 19.57 -2.65 -9.96
CA TYR A 65 18.76 -1.45 -10.05
C TYR A 65 17.28 -1.83 -10.14
N SER A 66 16.46 -1.19 -9.32
CA SER A 66 15.01 -1.23 -9.49
C SER A 66 14.40 0.13 -9.22
N LYS A 67 13.32 0.42 -9.94
CA LYS A 67 12.54 1.63 -9.80
C LYS A 67 11.07 1.31 -9.99
N ASP A 68 10.26 1.75 -9.05
CA ASP A 68 8.81 1.70 -9.16
C ASP A 68 8.17 3.03 -8.74
N ALA A 69 6.95 3.24 -9.22
CA ALA A 69 6.15 4.38 -8.88
C ALA A 69 4.69 3.97 -8.61
N LEU A 70 4.08 4.64 -7.65
CA LEU A 70 2.68 4.54 -7.28
C LEU A 70 2.07 5.93 -7.30
N SER A 71 0.99 6.12 -8.06
CA SER A 71 0.20 7.34 -8.07
C SER A 71 -1.20 7.04 -7.56
N SER A 72 -1.75 7.93 -6.74
CA SER A 72 -3.01 7.71 -6.06
C SER A 72 -3.87 8.96 -6.09
N LEU A 73 -5.13 8.79 -6.47
CA LEU A 73 -6.19 9.78 -6.32
C LEU A 73 -7.07 9.34 -5.16
N ILE A 74 -7.31 10.23 -4.20
CA ILE A 74 -8.03 9.93 -2.97
C ILE A 74 -9.17 10.93 -2.83
N SER A 75 -10.35 10.44 -2.51
CA SER A 75 -11.49 11.26 -2.13
C SER A 75 -12.26 10.60 -1.00
N ARG A 76 -12.76 11.42 -0.07
CA ARG A 76 -13.57 10.97 1.06
C ARG A 76 -14.60 12.03 1.39
N ILE A 77 -15.82 11.57 1.65
CA ILE A 77 -16.92 12.37 2.15
C ILE A 77 -17.37 11.73 3.45
N ASN A 78 -17.37 12.51 4.53
CA ASN A 78 -17.97 12.18 5.80
C ASN A 78 -19.20 13.07 5.98
N TYR A 79 -20.32 12.48 6.34
CA TYR A 79 -21.54 13.17 6.65
C TYR A 79 -22.08 12.69 8.00
N GLY A 80 -22.44 13.63 8.85
CA GLY A 80 -23.12 13.39 10.10
C GLY A 80 -24.44 14.15 10.15
N TYR A 81 -25.50 13.50 10.64
CA TYR A 81 -26.75 14.16 10.97
C TYR A 81 -27.07 14.01 12.46
N ASP A 82 -27.16 15.15 13.14
CA ASP A 82 -27.54 15.33 14.53
C ASP A 82 -26.72 14.44 15.48
N ASP A 83 -25.46 14.18 15.12
CA ASP A 83 -24.54 13.22 15.74
C ASP A 83 -25.08 11.78 15.89
N ARG A 84 -26.19 11.46 15.22
CA ARG A 84 -26.89 10.17 15.30
C ARG A 84 -26.56 9.27 14.14
N TYR A 85 -26.61 9.81 12.93
CA TYR A 85 -26.38 9.04 11.70
C TYR A 85 -25.11 9.52 11.05
N LEU A 86 -24.22 8.57 10.77
CA LEU A 86 -22.91 8.81 10.21
C LEU A 86 -22.82 8.02 8.91
N LEU A 87 -22.38 8.69 7.85
CA LEU A 87 -22.11 8.12 6.54
C LEU A 87 -20.69 8.51 6.14
N THR A 88 -19.90 7.53 5.73
CA THR A 88 -18.60 7.75 5.11
C THR A 88 -18.58 7.09 3.75
N LEU A 89 -18.27 7.87 2.73
CA LEU A 89 -17.99 7.38 1.38
C LEU A 89 -16.52 7.68 1.08
N SER A 90 -15.77 6.68 0.62
CA SER A 90 -14.40 6.89 0.15
C SER A 90 -14.24 6.29 -1.22
N TYR A 91 -13.48 6.97 -2.06
CA TYR A 91 -13.08 6.46 -3.36
C TYR A 91 -11.61 6.75 -3.56
N ARG A 92 -10.86 5.69 -3.85
CA ARG A 92 -9.44 5.76 -4.16
C ARG A 92 -9.18 5.11 -5.51
N ARG A 93 -8.26 5.67 -6.29
CA ARG A 93 -7.79 5.10 -7.55
C ARG A 93 -6.28 5.09 -7.55
N ASP A 94 -5.69 3.90 -7.57
CA ASP A 94 -4.23 3.72 -7.51
C ASP A 94 -3.67 3.18 -8.80
N GLY A 95 -2.53 3.73 -9.20
CA GLY A 95 -1.78 3.44 -10.40
C GLY A 95 -0.37 2.99 -10.07
N SER A 96 -0.02 1.73 -10.32
CA SER A 96 1.33 1.20 -10.08
C SER A 96 2.08 0.94 -11.39
N SER A 97 3.36 1.33 -11.44
CA SER A 97 4.23 1.11 -12.61
C SER A 97 4.57 -0.36 -12.83
N ARG A 98 4.34 -1.22 -11.84
CA ARG A 98 4.74 -2.64 -11.84
C ARG A 98 3.83 -3.52 -12.71
N TYR A 99 2.58 -3.10 -12.91
CA TYR A 99 1.58 -3.88 -13.65
C TYR A 99 1.64 -3.65 -15.16
N SER A 100 0.99 -4.59 -15.87
CA SER A 100 0.95 -4.64 -17.33
C SER A 100 0.28 -3.39 -17.91
N LYS A 101 0.61 -3.04 -19.16
CA LYS A 101 -0.08 -1.98 -19.90
C LYS A 101 -1.59 -2.27 -19.90
N GLY A 102 -2.40 -1.29 -19.53
CA GLY A 102 -3.86 -1.43 -19.37
C GLY A 102 -4.32 -1.84 -17.98
N ASN A 103 -3.46 -2.47 -17.16
CA ASN A 103 -3.80 -2.94 -15.80
C ASN A 103 -3.08 -2.16 -14.69
N LYS A 104 -2.49 -1.02 -15.02
CA LYS A 104 -1.75 -0.18 -14.06
C LYS A 104 -2.64 0.43 -12.99
N TRP A 105 -3.90 0.71 -13.34
CA TRP A 105 -4.84 1.43 -12.48
C TRP A 105 -5.97 0.53 -12.01
N GLU A 106 -6.36 0.67 -10.75
CA GLU A 106 -7.52 0.00 -10.16
C GLU A 106 -8.27 0.95 -9.21
N ASN A 107 -9.57 0.69 -9.01
CA ASN A 107 -10.46 1.49 -8.20
C ASN A 107 -10.83 0.76 -6.90
N PHE A 108 -10.77 1.50 -5.79
CA PHE A 108 -10.98 1.04 -4.43
C PHE A 108 -12.08 1.87 -3.77
N PRO A 109 -13.36 1.62 -4.10
CA PRO A 109 -14.48 2.25 -3.43
C PRO A 109 -14.70 1.62 -2.04
N SER A 110 -15.17 2.44 -1.09
CA SER A 110 -15.71 1.95 0.18
C SER A 110 -16.82 2.85 0.69
N ALA A 111 -17.73 2.26 1.46
CA ALA A 111 -18.83 2.93 2.12
C ALA A 111 -18.98 2.39 3.54
N ALA A 112 -19.29 3.27 4.48
CA ALA A 112 -19.57 2.91 5.86
C ALA A 112 -20.75 3.72 6.37
N VAL A 113 -21.59 3.08 7.17
CA VAL A 113 -22.69 3.71 7.90
C VAL A 113 -22.56 3.38 9.37
N ALA A 114 -22.91 4.33 10.23
CA ALA A 114 -23.06 4.09 11.64
C ALA A 114 -24.26 4.85 12.20
N TRP A 115 -24.93 4.22 13.16
CA TRP A 115 -26.08 4.77 13.87
C TRP A 115 -25.82 4.72 15.36
N ARG A 116 -25.74 5.88 16.00
CA ARG A 116 -25.65 6.03 17.45
C ARG A 116 -27.06 6.01 18.04
N ILE A 117 -27.51 4.81 18.35
CA ILE A 117 -28.81 4.52 18.95
C ILE A 117 -28.93 5.22 20.32
N SER A 118 -27.84 5.31 21.09
CA SER A 118 -27.77 6.00 22.39
C SER A 118 -28.24 7.46 22.36
N ARG A 119 -28.17 8.11 21.19
CA ARG A 119 -28.61 9.51 21.01
C ARG A 119 -30.07 9.64 20.59
N GLU A 120 -30.79 8.54 20.41
CA GLU A 120 -32.21 8.58 20.10
C GLU A 120 -33.06 8.92 21.33
N LYS A 121 -34.19 9.59 21.10
CA LYS A 121 -35.09 10.03 22.19
C LYS A 121 -35.56 8.89 23.10
N PHE A 122 -35.74 7.70 22.53
CA PHE A 122 -36.18 6.52 23.28
C PHE A 122 -35.09 5.92 24.19
N MET A 123 -33.82 6.23 23.95
CA MET A 123 -32.70 5.75 24.76
C MET A 123 -32.34 6.66 25.93
N ILE A 124 -32.87 7.89 25.97
CA ILE A 124 -32.55 8.89 27.01
C ILE A 124 -32.82 8.35 28.43
N ASN A 125 -33.80 7.45 28.59
CA ASN A 125 -34.22 6.92 29.89
C ASN A 125 -33.58 5.56 30.25
N VAL A 126 -32.49 5.17 29.58
CA VAL A 126 -31.79 3.90 29.86
C VAL A 126 -30.41 4.19 30.46
N PRO A 127 -30.32 4.54 31.76
CA PRO A 127 -29.09 5.07 32.39
C PRO A 127 -27.94 4.06 32.45
N THR A 128 -28.25 2.77 32.30
CA THR A 128 -27.24 1.70 32.26
C THR A 128 -26.40 1.76 30.97
N ILE A 129 -26.97 2.24 29.86
CA ILE A 129 -26.30 2.33 28.55
C ILE A 129 -25.76 3.75 28.37
N SER A 130 -24.44 3.86 28.28
CA SER A 130 -23.71 5.12 28.11
C SER A 130 -23.49 5.45 26.64
N ASP A 131 -23.17 4.46 25.82
CA ASP A 131 -23.14 4.58 24.37
C ASP A 131 -23.60 3.27 23.72
N LEU A 132 -24.26 3.38 22.57
CA LEU A 132 -24.70 2.25 21.78
C LEU A 132 -24.66 2.68 20.32
N LYS A 133 -23.75 2.09 19.56
CA LYS A 133 -23.55 2.40 18.15
C LYS A 133 -23.52 1.13 17.33
N LEU A 134 -24.39 1.05 16.33
CA LEU A 134 -24.31 0.02 15.30
C LEU A 134 -23.52 0.58 14.13
N ARG A 135 -22.60 -0.21 13.56
CA ARG A 135 -21.80 0.17 12.39
C ARG A 135 -21.74 -0.96 11.38
N ALA A 136 -21.74 -0.60 10.11
CA ALA A 136 -21.50 -1.51 9.02
C ALA A 136 -20.65 -0.82 7.96
N SER A 137 -19.72 -1.55 7.35
CA SER A 137 -18.90 -1.01 6.27
C SER A 137 -18.58 -2.08 5.23
N TYR A 138 -18.49 -1.65 3.98
CA TYR A 138 -18.05 -2.47 2.87
C TYR A 138 -17.01 -1.72 2.06
N GLY A 139 -15.94 -2.39 1.65
CA GLY A 139 -14.90 -1.77 0.85
C GLY A 139 -14.07 -2.76 0.06
N ARG A 140 -13.47 -2.26 -1.01
CA ARG A 140 -12.45 -2.97 -1.78
C ARG A 140 -11.07 -2.40 -1.45
N THR A 141 -10.13 -3.28 -1.17
CA THR A 141 -8.70 -2.96 -1.01
C THR A 141 -7.88 -3.69 -2.06
N GLY A 142 -6.65 -3.21 -2.29
CA GLY A 142 -5.74 -3.79 -3.27
C GLY A 142 -4.34 -3.97 -2.71
N SER A 143 -3.65 -5.00 -3.20
CA SER A 143 -2.24 -5.28 -2.91
C SER A 143 -1.39 -5.04 -4.16
N ASN A 144 -0.23 -4.39 -4.01
CA ASN A 144 0.71 -4.10 -5.10
C ASN A 144 1.98 -4.98 -5.12
N SER A 145 2.00 -6.02 -4.30
CA SER A 145 3.19 -6.79 -3.86
C SER A 145 3.87 -7.67 -4.93
N ILE A 146 3.89 -7.22 -6.18
CA ILE A 146 4.70 -7.81 -7.24
C ILE A 146 6.04 -7.07 -7.37
N GLY A 147 7.05 -7.72 -7.95
CA GLY A 147 8.36 -7.13 -8.19
C GLY A 147 8.34 -6.10 -9.32
N SER A 148 9.29 -5.17 -9.29
CA SER A 148 9.50 -4.22 -10.39
C SER A 148 9.87 -4.95 -11.69
N TYR A 149 9.35 -4.46 -12.81
CA TYR A 149 9.62 -4.97 -14.16
C TYR A 149 9.17 -6.41 -14.49
N GLN A 150 8.45 -7.11 -13.61
CA GLN A 150 7.98 -8.48 -13.85
C GLN A 150 7.08 -8.64 -15.09
N THR A 151 6.49 -7.54 -15.56
CA THR A 151 5.62 -7.49 -16.74
C THR A 151 6.36 -7.13 -18.03
N LEU A 152 7.69 -6.94 -17.96
CA LEU A 152 8.54 -6.63 -19.11
C LEU A 152 9.29 -7.88 -19.58
N ASN A 153 9.53 -7.97 -20.89
CA ASN A 153 10.45 -8.97 -21.43
C ASN A 153 11.88 -8.48 -21.19
N GLN A 154 12.60 -9.12 -20.26
CA GLN A 154 13.96 -8.73 -19.87
C GLN A 154 14.98 -9.71 -20.42
N LEU A 155 16.12 -9.18 -20.86
CA LEU A 155 17.31 -9.97 -21.16
C LEU A 155 18.26 -9.93 -19.97
N SER A 156 18.83 -11.07 -19.62
CA SER A 156 19.88 -11.21 -18.63
C SER A 156 21.20 -11.49 -19.33
N SER A 157 22.25 -10.79 -18.93
CA SER A 157 23.62 -11.09 -19.36
C SER A 157 24.15 -12.30 -18.61
N PHE A 158 24.91 -13.15 -19.30
CA PHE A 158 25.65 -14.26 -18.70
C PHE A 158 26.95 -14.48 -19.47
N ASN A 159 27.92 -15.11 -18.83
CA ASN A 159 29.15 -15.53 -19.49
C ASN A 159 28.97 -16.93 -20.05
N THR A 160 29.42 -17.15 -21.28
CA THR A 160 29.45 -18.45 -21.93
C THR A 160 30.77 -18.64 -22.67
N ILE A 161 31.10 -19.88 -23.02
CA ILE A 161 32.29 -20.19 -23.80
C ILE A 161 31.86 -20.32 -25.25
N PHE A 162 32.49 -19.54 -26.13
CA PHE A 162 32.28 -19.63 -27.58
C PHE A 162 33.63 -19.88 -28.26
N GLY A 163 33.79 -21.07 -28.85
CA GLY A 163 35.11 -21.58 -29.23
C GLY A 163 35.98 -21.76 -27.98
N ASP A 164 37.17 -21.15 -27.96
CA ASP A 164 38.12 -21.21 -26.85
C ASP A 164 38.11 -19.94 -25.97
N ALA A 165 37.14 -19.03 -26.16
CA ALA A 165 37.09 -17.74 -25.46
C ALA A 165 35.81 -17.56 -24.63
N LEU A 166 35.97 -16.94 -23.45
CA LEU A 166 34.84 -16.49 -22.63
C LEU A 166 34.20 -15.27 -23.28
N THR A 167 32.90 -15.35 -23.56
CA THR A 167 32.12 -14.30 -24.22
C THR A 167 30.90 -13.93 -23.38
N ILE A 168 30.58 -12.64 -23.32
CA ILE A 168 29.33 -12.16 -22.72
C ILE A 168 28.20 -12.38 -23.72
N ALA A 169 27.16 -13.08 -23.30
CA ALA A 169 25.94 -13.30 -24.08
C ALA A 169 24.73 -12.77 -23.31
N TYR A 170 23.62 -12.59 -24.04
CA TYR A 170 22.32 -12.23 -23.48
C TYR A 170 21.29 -13.28 -23.86
N ALA A 171 20.43 -13.61 -22.92
CA ALA A 171 19.27 -14.48 -23.15
C ALA A 171 18.06 -13.93 -22.38
N PRO A 172 16.83 -14.27 -22.82
CA PRO A 172 15.64 -14.00 -22.02
C PRO A 172 15.80 -14.49 -20.59
N GLY A 173 15.43 -13.67 -19.62
CA GLY A 173 15.36 -14.07 -18.23
C GLY A 173 14.29 -15.16 -18.00
N ALA A 174 14.33 -15.80 -16.85
CA ALA A 174 13.35 -16.84 -16.48
C ALA A 174 11.92 -16.30 -16.21
N ASN A 175 11.77 -14.97 -16.10
CA ASN A 175 10.48 -14.34 -15.88
C ASN A 175 9.74 -14.15 -17.20
N LEU A 176 8.65 -14.91 -17.39
CA LEU A 176 7.75 -14.72 -18.52
C LEU A 176 6.81 -13.53 -18.24
N PRO A 177 6.78 -12.49 -19.09
CA PRO A 177 5.89 -11.36 -18.91
C PRO A 177 4.43 -11.80 -19.07
N GLY A 178 3.72 -11.90 -17.93
CA GLY A 178 2.30 -12.21 -17.89
C GLY A 178 1.43 -10.94 -17.86
N ASN A 179 0.12 -11.10 -18.09
CA ASN A 179 -0.85 -10.02 -17.95
C ASN A 179 -1.22 -9.78 -16.47
N LEU A 180 -0.23 -9.36 -15.67
CA LEU A 180 -0.40 -9.10 -14.24
C LEU A 180 -1.25 -7.84 -14.01
N LYS A 181 -2.18 -7.96 -13.05
CA LYS A 181 -3.10 -6.91 -12.58
C LYS A 181 -3.16 -6.90 -11.06
N TRP A 182 -3.80 -5.89 -10.49
CA TRP A 182 -4.00 -5.75 -9.05
C TRP A 182 -4.68 -6.99 -8.44
N GLU A 183 -4.19 -7.41 -7.28
CA GLU A 183 -4.90 -8.35 -6.42
C GLU A 183 -5.85 -7.54 -5.54
N THR A 184 -7.14 -7.90 -5.52
CA THR A 184 -8.18 -7.12 -4.82
C THR A 184 -8.94 -7.97 -3.83
N THR A 185 -9.23 -7.40 -2.66
CA THR A 185 -10.03 -8.04 -1.62
C THR A 185 -11.24 -7.17 -1.32
N ASN A 186 -12.43 -7.79 -1.25
CA ASN A 186 -13.65 -7.10 -0.80
C ASN A 186 -13.93 -7.53 0.63
N GLN A 187 -14.19 -6.57 1.51
CA GLN A 187 -14.43 -6.82 2.93
C GLN A 187 -15.75 -6.20 3.36
N LEU A 188 -16.54 -6.97 4.11
CA LEU A 188 -17.72 -6.53 4.82
C LEU A 188 -17.42 -6.63 6.32
N ASP A 189 -17.72 -5.57 7.06
CA ASP A 189 -17.58 -5.49 8.51
C ASP A 189 -18.90 -5.02 9.10
N ILE A 190 -19.39 -5.71 10.13
CA ILE A 190 -20.59 -5.34 10.89
C ILE A 190 -20.18 -5.40 12.35
N GLY A 191 -20.45 -4.32 13.08
CA GLY A 191 -20.04 -4.18 14.47
C GLY A 191 -21.09 -3.48 15.31
N ILE A 192 -21.06 -3.79 16.59
CA ILE A 192 -21.78 -3.08 17.64
C ILE A 192 -20.74 -2.59 18.64
N ASP A 193 -20.84 -1.33 19.03
CA ASP A 193 -20.03 -0.74 20.08
C ASP A 193 -20.96 -0.39 21.24
N LEU A 194 -20.68 -0.90 22.44
CA LEU A 194 -21.52 -0.75 23.64
C LEU A 194 -20.70 -0.22 24.83
N GLY A 195 -21.12 0.92 25.37
CA GLY A 195 -20.63 1.48 26.64
C GLY A 195 -21.67 1.34 27.74
N LEU A 196 -21.29 0.81 28.91
CA LEU A 196 -22.17 0.63 30.07
C LEU A 196 -21.61 1.32 31.32
N ILE A 197 -22.51 1.73 32.21
CA ILE A 197 -22.19 2.23 33.56
C ILE A 197 -21.18 3.38 33.52
N LYS A 198 -21.52 4.46 32.81
CA LYS A 198 -20.64 5.62 32.58
C LYS A 198 -19.31 5.20 31.97
N ASP A 199 -19.37 4.38 30.93
CA ASP A 199 -18.22 3.82 30.20
C ASP A 199 -17.23 2.98 31.03
N ARG A 200 -17.63 2.48 32.21
CA ARG A 200 -16.79 1.56 33.00
C ARG A 200 -16.61 0.20 32.35
N ILE A 201 -17.54 -0.19 31.48
CA ILE A 201 -17.47 -1.39 30.66
C ILE A 201 -17.66 -0.98 29.21
N ARG A 202 -16.76 -1.40 28.33
CA ARG A 202 -16.80 -1.18 26.88
C ARG A 202 -16.63 -2.51 26.16
N ILE A 203 -17.52 -2.78 25.21
CA ILE A 203 -17.54 -3.99 24.37
C ILE A 203 -17.67 -3.56 22.92
#